data_AF-A0A7V1V6U0-F1
#
_entry.id   AF-A0A7V1V6U0-F1
#
_cell.length_a   1.000
_cell.length_b   1.000
_cell.length_c   1.000
_cell.angle_alpha   90.00
_cell.angle_beta   90.00
_cell.angle_gamma   90.00
#
_symmetry.space_group_name_H-M   'P 1'
#
loop_
_entity.id
_entity.type
_entity.pdbx_description
1 polymer ?
#
loop_
_entity_poly.entity_id
_entity_poly.type
_entity_poly.pdbx_seq_one_letter_code
_entity_poly.pdbx_strand_id
1 'polypeptide(L)'
;MAISDRIVEAVNKLSARDPISALIQLMIAVDATAQKEYPDRGVGDRFRGFFRDHQAFITRVAFGILEIQGDVVFQFPDRVETLEQVLYRLVRCALLHEGSLSDEVTVSFENKIGMERGRKVILPVSLVWALILAVIGLKVNAQEALPDGYVASIGVTSIPLNRFWGKKDEIYQLVCQHNP
;
A
#
# COMPACT_ATOMS: atom_id res chain seq x y z
N MET A 1 -19.23 -0.02 -4.90
CA MET A 1 -18.43 0.39 -3.73
C MET A 1 -17.33 1.29 -4.26
N ALA A 2 -17.29 2.53 -3.78
CA ALA A 2 -16.32 3.53 -4.19
C ALA A 2 -14.92 3.20 -3.63
N ILE A 3 -13.88 3.90 -4.10
CA ILE A 3 -12.52 3.70 -3.56
C ILE A 3 -12.47 4.14 -2.10
N SER A 4 -13.15 5.24 -1.77
CA SER A 4 -13.35 5.72 -0.39
C SER A 4 -13.92 4.66 0.55
N ASP A 5 -14.96 3.92 0.16
CA ASP A 5 -15.54 2.84 0.98
C ASP A 5 -14.51 1.74 1.29
N ARG A 6 -13.65 1.39 0.32
CA ARG A 6 -12.58 0.41 0.52
C ARG A 6 -11.52 0.91 1.49
N ILE A 7 -11.19 2.19 1.41
CA ILE A 7 -10.27 2.84 2.36
C ILE A 7 -10.86 2.86 3.77
N VAL A 8 -12.14 3.20 3.93
CA VAL A 8 -12.85 3.12 5.21
C VAL A 8 -12.72 1.74 5.83
N GLU A 9 -13.05 0.70 5.07
CA GLU A 9 -13.01 -0.67 5.58
C GLU A 9 -11.56 -1.09 5.90
N ALA A 10 -10.59 -0.73 5.06
CA ALA A 10 -9.18 -1.01 5.32
C ALA A 10 -8.71 -0.38 6.64
N VAL A 11 -9.05 0.89 6.89
CA VAL A 11 -8.70 1.58 8.14
C VAL A 11 -9.38 0.91 9.34
N ASN A 12 -10.67 0.59 9.25
CA ASN A 12 -11.39 -0.10 10.33
C ASN A 12 -10.77 -1.46 10.67
N LYS A 13 -10.37 -2.24 9.65
CA LYS A 13 -9.68 -3.52 9.83
C LYS A 13 -8.30 -3.35 10.47
N LEU A 14 -7.54 -2.33 10.09
CA LEU A 14 -6.27 -2.00 10.76
C LEU A 14 -6.48 -1.61 12.23
N SER A 15 -7.50 -0.81 12.54
CA SER A 15 -7.86 -0.48 13.92
C SER A 15 -8.26 -1.71 14.74
N ALA A 16 -8.88 -2.71 14.10
CA ALA A 16 -9.21 -4.00 14.70
C ALA A 16 -8.02 -4.99 14.75
N ARG A 17 -6.80 -4.56 14.37
CA ARG A 17 -5.59 -5.39 14.27
C ARG A 17 -5.73 -6.59 13.31
N ASP A 18 -6.51 -6.41 12.25
CA ASP A 18 -6.70 -7.38 11.17
C ASP A 18 -6.11 -6.86 9.85
N PRO A 19 -4.77 -6.94 9.69
CA PRO A 19 -4.11 -6.39 8.50
C PRO A 19 -4.37 -7.21 7.24
N ILE A 20 -4.77 -8.48 7.35
CA ILE A 20 -5.07 -9.32 6.19
C ILE A 20 -6.38 -8.87 5.54
N SER A 21 -7.44 -8.69 6.34
CA SER A 21 -8.69 -8.14 5.81
C SER A 21 -8.51 -6.71 5.31
N ALA A 22 -7.63 -5.91 5.92
CA ALA A 22 -7.29 -4.59 5.41
C ALA A 22 -6.63 -4.66 4.03
N LEU A 23 -5.69 -5.59 3.83
CA LEU A 23 -5.04 -5.81 2.54
C LEU A 23 -6.05 -6.20 1.45
N ILE A 24 -7.06 -7.03 1.75
CA ILE A 24 -8.11 -7.37 0.77
C ILE A 24 -8.76 -6.11 0.21
N GLN A 25 -9.21 -5.21 1.09
CA GLN A 25 -9.86 -3.97 0.68
C GLN A 25 -8.91 -3.05 -0.09
N LEU A 26 -7.68 -2.97 0.39
CA LEU A 26 -6.66 -2.15 -0.21
C LEU A 26 -6.24 -2.64 -1.60
N MET A 27 -6.13 -3.95 -1.84
CA MET A 27 -5.81 -4.49 -3.16
C MET A 27 -6.90 -4.14 -4.18
N ILE A 28 -8.17 -4.12 -3.76
CA ILE A 28 -9.29 -3.66 -4.60
C ILE A 28 -9.19 -2.15 -4.85
N ALA A 29 -8.85 -1.35 -3.83
CA ALA A 29 -8.68 0.10 -3.97
C ALA A 29 -7.51 0.47 -4.91
N VAL A 30 -6.40 -0.26 -4.80
CA VAL A 30 -5.23 -0.11 -5.68
C VAL A 30 -5.58 -0.50 -7.11
N ASP A 31 -6.28 -1.61 -7.34
CA ASP A 31 -6.74 -2.01 -8.67
C ASP A 31 -7.62 -0.95 -9.34
N ALA A 32 -8.58 -0.42 -8.60
CA ALA A 32 -9.48 0.63 -9.08
C ALA A 32 -8.72 1.94 -9.36
N THR A 33 -7.76 2.29 -8.51
CA THR A 33 -6.89 3.46 -8.71
C THR A 33 -6.02 3.30 -9.95
N ALA A 34 -5.33 2.16 -10.06
CA ALA A 34 -4.49 1.83 -11.21
C ALA A 34 -5.29 1.77 -12.52
N GLN A 35 -6.57 1.37 -12.48
CA GLN A 35 -7.44 1.41 -13.65
C GLN A 35 -7.73 2.85 -14.10
N LYS A 36 -7.94 3.79 -13.16
CA LYS A 36 -8.13 5.21 -13.49
C LYS A 36 -6.85 5.85 -14.04
N GLU A 37 -5.69 5.47 -13.50
CA GLU A 37 -4.39 6.05 -13.86
C GLU A 37 -3.79 5.48 -15.16
N TYR A 38 -4.05 4.20 -15.43
CA TYR A 38 -3.55 3.49 -16.61
C TYR A 38 -4.69 2.80 -17.39
N PRO A 39 -5.64 3.56 -17.95
CA PRO A 39 -6.85 3.01 -18.57
C PRO A 39 -6.57 2.08 -19.75
N ASP A 40 -5.44 2.30 -20.45
CA ASP A 40 -5.07 1.56 -21.67
C ASP A 40 -4.23 0.30 -21.39
N ARG A 41 -3.96 -0.03 -20.12
CA ARG A 41 -3.11 -1.17 -19.73
C ARG A 41 -3.92 -2.36 -19.18
N GLY A 42 -3.42 -3.56 -19.44
CA GLY A 42 -3.98 -4.80 -18.86
C GLY A 42 -3.90 -4.83 -17.34
N VAL A 43 -4.74 -5.64 -16.69
CA VAL A 43 -4.91 -5.68 -15.22
C VAL A 43 -3.60 -5.86 -14.46
N GLY A 44 -2.78 -6.84 -14.86
CA GLY A 44 -1.49 -7.07 -14.21
C GLY A 44 -0.51 -5.93 -14.44
N ASP A 45 -0.51 -5.33 -15.62
CA ASP A 45 0.44 -4.29 -15.99
C ASP A 45 0.13 -2.95 -15.34
N ARG A 46 -1.16 -2.61 -15.19
CA ARG A 46 -1.57 -1.41 -14.44
C ARG A 46 -1.26 -1.56 -12.95
N PHE A 47 -1.53 -2.72 -12.35
CA PHE A 47 -1.25 -2.94 -10.93
C PHE A 47 0.25 -2.85 -10.67
N ARG A 48 1.08 -3.59 -11.43
CA ARG A 48 2.54 -3.49 -11.31
C ARG A 48 3.07 -2.10 -11.68
N GLY A 49 2.40 -1.39 -12.60
CA GLY A 49 2.71 -0.01 -12.98
C GLY A 49 2.55 0.95 -11.80
N PHE A 50 1.43 0.87 -11.07
CA PHE A 50 1.18 1.66 -9.86
C PHE A 50 2.33 1.57 -8.84
N PHE A 51 2.80 0.35 -8.55
CA PHE A 51 3.89 0.18 -7.60
C PHE A 51 5.21 0.71 -8.13
N ARG A 52 5.55 0.47 -9.41
CA ARG A 52 6.77 0.99 -10.02
C ARG A 52 6.81 2.52 -10.02
N ASP A 53 5.72 3.16 -10.44
CA ASP A 53 5.64 4.63 -10.57
C ASP A 53 5.52 5.35 -9.22
N HIS A 54 5.16 4.63 -8.15
CA HIS A 54 4.97 5.21 -6.82
C HIS A 54 5.86 4.61 -5.74
N GLN A 55 6.83 3.77 -6.10
CA GLN A 55 7.63 3.05 -5.12
C GLN A 55 8.37 3.98 -4.17
N ALA A 56 9.03 5.01 -4.69
CA ALA A 56 9.76 6.00 -3.89
C ALA A 56 8.87 6.64 -2.81
N PHE A 57 7.65 7.04 -3.21
CA PHE A 57 6.66 7.56 -2.28
C PHE A 57 6.23 6.51 -1.25
N ILE A 58 5.85 5.32 -1.71
CA ILE A 58 5.37 4.23 -0.84
C ILE A 58 6.44 3.85 0.19
N THR A 59 7.70 3.70 -0.21
CA THR A 59 8.79 3.35 0.70
C THR A 59 9.09 4.49 1.67
N ARG A 60 9.11 5.75 1.21
CA ARG A 60 9.32 6.91 2.11
C ARG A 60 8.24 6.97 3.18
N VAL A 61 6.98 6.78 2.79
CA VAL A 61 5.85 6.78 3.72
C VAL A 61 5.88 5.57 4.66
N ALA A 62 6.20 4.38 4.16
CA ALA A 62 6.21 3.16 4.97
C ALA A 62 7.35 3.14 6.00
N PHE A 63 8.53 3.61 5.60
CA PHE A 63 9.76 3.43 6.39
C PHE A 63 10.28 4.71 7.03
N GLY A 64 9.64 5.86 6.76
CA GLY A 64 10.19 7.15 7.13
C GLY A 64 11.41 7.41 6.26
N ILE A 65 12.61 7.11 6.72
CA ILE A 65 13.88 7.57 6.13
C ILE A 65 14.27 6.93 4.78
N LEU A 66 13.59 5.88 4.32
CA LEU A 66 14.01 5.10 3.17
C LEU A 66 13.19 5.42 1.92
N GLU A 67 13.84 6.00 0.91
CA GLU A 67 13.27 6.22 -0.42
C GLU A 67 13.97 5.34 -1.45
N ILE A 68 13.24 4.42 -2.08
CA ILE A 68 13.82 3.49 -3.05
C ILE A 68 13.30 3.82 -4.45
N GLN A 69 14.21 4.24 -5.33
CA GLN A 69 13.91 4.59 -6.72
C GLN A 69 14.13 3.44 -7.72
N GLY A 70 14.84 2.38 -7.33
CA GLY A 70 15.07 1.17 -8.14
C GLY A 70 14.39 -0.07 -7.56
N ASP A 71 14.51 -1.23 -8.19
CA ASP A 71 13.74 -2.41 -7.78
C ASP A 71 14.06 -2.89 -6.35
N VAL A 72 13.02 -3.15 -5.56
CA VAL A 72 13.12 -3.92 -4.33
C VAL A 72 12.98 -5.39 -4.68
N VAL A 73 14.03 -6.18 -4.47
CA VAL A 73 14.13 -7.55 -4.96
C VAL A 73 14.17 -8.56 -3.81
N PHE A 74 13.41 -9.64 -3.95
CA PHE A 74 13.35 -10.77 -3.04
C PHE A 74 13.88 -12.02 -3.74
N GLN A 75 14.88 -12.65 -3.12
CA GLN A 75 15.49 -13.88 -3.63
C GLN A 75 14.91 -15.10 -2.93
N PHE A 76 14.02 -15.80 -3.62
CA PHE A 76 13.51 -17.10 -3.21
C PHE A 76 14.49 -18.21 -3.65
N PRO A 77 14.36 -19.45 -3.15
CA PRO A 77 15.27 -20.54 -3.52
C PRO A 77 15.23 -20.88 -5.02
N ASP A 78 14.09 -20.67 -5.68
CA ASP A 78 13.79 -21.09 -7.04
C ASP A 78 13.60 -19.93 -8.03
N ARG A 79 13.49 -18.69 -7.53
CA ARG A 79 13.18 -17.51 -8.35
C ARG A 79 13.57 -16.20 -7.66
N VAL A 80 13.57 -15.13 -8.44
CA VAL A 80 13.78 -13.75 -7.97
C VAL A 80 12.55 -12.94 -8.34
N GLU A 81 12.00 -12.19 -7.38
CA GLU A 81 10.82 -11.36 -7.60
C GLU A 81 11.00 -9.95 -7.06
N THR A 82 10.49 -8.97 -7.80
CA THR A 82 10.40 -7.58 -7.35
C THR A 82 9.22 -7.38 -6.40
N LEU A 83 9.20 -6.29 -5.64
CA LEU A 83 8.12 -5.97 -4.70
C LEU A 83 6.76 -5.93 -5.40
N GLU A 84 6.65 -5.33 -6.59
CA GLU A 84 5.39 -5.29 -7.33
C GLU A 84 4.94 -6.68 -7.81
N GLN A 85 5.88 -7.59 -8.11
CA GLN A 85 5.58 -8.97 -8.45
C GLN A 85 5.07 -9.75 -7.22
N VAL A 86 5.72 -9.60 -6.07
CA VAL A 86 5.29 -10.17 -4.79
C VAL A 86 3.89 -9.67 -4.43
N LEU A 87 3.66 -8.35 -4.46
CA LEU A 87 2.35 -7.78 -4.14
C LEU A 87 1.27 -8.19 -5.13
N TYR A 88 1.60 -8.36 -6.41
CA TYR A 88 0.64 -8.82 -7.41
C TYR A 88 0.28 -10.29 -7.24
N ARG A 89 1.27 -11.18 -7.16
CA ARG A 89 1.07 -12.63 -7.19
C ARG A 89 0.73 -13.19 -5.82
N LEU A 90 1.55 -12.87 -4.81
CA LEU A 90 1.49 -13.49 -3.49
C LEU A 90 0.53 -12.79 -2.52
N VAL A 91 0.17 -11.54 -2.81
CA VAL A 91 -0.79 -10.77 -2.00
C VAL A 91 -2.11 -10.63 -2.74
N ARG A 92 -2.16 -9.85 -3.82
CA ARG A 92 -3.40 -9.56 -4.55
C ARG A 92 -4.07 -10.82 -5.10
N CYS A 93 -3.39 -11.60 -5.94
CA CYS A 93 -4.02 -12.78 -6.56
C CYS A 93 -4.41 -13.83 -5.52
N ALA A 94 -3.53 -14.13 -4.56
CA ALA A 94 -3.85 -15.05 -3.46
C ALA A 94 -5.10 -14.59 -2.69
N LEU A 95 -5.13 -13.34 -2.22
CA LEU A 95 -6.26 -12.81 -1.45
C LEU A 95 -7.57 -12.76 -2.25
N LEU A 96 -7.52 -12.39 -3.53
CA LEU A 96 -8.73 -12.15 -4.33
C LEU A 96 -9.25 -13.38 -5.07
N HIS A 97 -8.42 -14.39 -5.33
CA HIS A 97 -8.82 -15.61 -6.03
C HIS A 97 -8.83 -16.85 -5.12
N GLU A 98 -7.91 -16.94 -4.18
CA GLU A 98 -7.77 -18.11 -3.28
C GLU A 98 -8.41 -17.84 -1.91
N GLY A 99 -8.70 -16.57 -1.58
CA GLY A 99 -9.37 -16.17 -0.34
C GLY A 99 -8.46 -16.16 0.89
N SER A 100 -7.16 -16.38 0.71
CA SER A 100 -6.15 -16.38 1.78
C SER A 100 -4.85 -15.73 1.32
N LEU A 101 -4.08 -15.18 2.26
CA LEU A 101 -2.73 -14.70 1.95
C LEU A 101 -1.83 -15.90 1.62
N SER A 102 -0.91 -15.76 0.67
CA SER A 102 0.07 -16.81 0.37
C SER A 102 0.92 -17.15 1.60
N ASP A 103 1.20 -18.44 1.79
CA ASP A 103 2.12 -18.92 2.84
C ASP A 103 3.55 -18.40 2.71
N GLU A 104 3.90 -17.85 1.54
CA GLU A 104 5.16 -17.18 1.23
C GLU A 104 5.20 -15.70 1.68
N VAL A 105 4.15 -15.20 2.34
CA VAL A 105 4.09 -13.83 2.85
C VAL A 105 3.63 -13.82 4.31
N THR A 106 4.30 -13.02 5.12
CA THR A 106 3.90 -12.74 6.50
C THR A 106 3.71 -11.24 6.68
N VAL A 107 2.61 -10.83 7.32
CA VAL A 107 2.40 -9.44 7.70
C VAL A 107 2.87 -9.20 9.14
N SER A 108 3.67 -8.17 9.35
CA SER A 108 4.33 -7.86 10.62
C SER A 108 3.93 -6.49 11.14
N PHE A 109 3.69 -6.37 12.45
CA PHE A 109 3.53 -5.06 13.12
C PHE A 109 4.87 -4.37 13.39
N GLU A 110 5.99 -5.10 13.35
CA GLU A 110 7.32 -4.48 13.34
C GLU A 110 7.57 -3.82 11.98
N ASN A 111 8.16 -2.62 12.01
CA ASN A 111 8.48 -1.86 10.80
C ASN A 111 9.72 -2.42 10.10
N LYS A 112 9.62 -3.63 9.55
CA LYS A 112 10.69 -4.31 8.81
C LYS A 112 10.17 -4.90 7.51
N ILE A 113 10.99 -4.80 6.46
CA ILE A 113 10.80 -5.48 5.17
C ILE A 113 12.00 -6.39 4.93
N GLY A 114 11.76 -7.56 4.36
CA GLY A 114 12.82 -8.52 4.10
C GLY A 114 12.28 -9.93 3.94
N MET A 115 13.13 -10.92 4.18
CA MET A 115 12.76 -12.33 4.08
C MET A 115 13.00 -13.09 5.37
N GLU A 116 12.02 -13.90 5.78
CA GLU A 116 12.17 -14.90 6.83
C GLU A 116 12.73 -16.19 6.23
N ARG A 117 13.94 -16.58 6.68
CA ARG A 117 14.63 -17.82 6.29
C ARG A 117 14.72 -18.02 4.76
N GLY A 118 14.76 -16.92 3.99
CA GLY A 118 14.82 -16.94 2.52
C GLY A 118 13.57 -17.52 1.83
N ARG A 119 12.44 -17.67 2.54
CA ARG A 119 11.23 -18.29 1.97
C ARG A 119 9.96 -17.44 2.09
N LYS A 120 9.85 -16.61 3.12
CA LYS A 120 8.67 -15.76 3.31
C LYS A 120 9.04 -14.29 3.24
N VAL A 121 8.32 -13.52 2.44
CA VAL A 121 8.46 -12.07 2.44
C VAL A 121 7.75 -11.50 3.65
N ILE A 122 8.43 -10.64 4.41
CA ILE A 122 7.86 -9.91 5.53
C ILE A 122 7.40 -8.55 5.03
N LEU A 123 6.09 -8.30 5.11
CA LEU A 123 5.49 -7.00 4.78
C LEU A 123 5.06 -6.31 6.09
N PRO A 124 5.51 -5.08 6.35
CA PRO A 124 5.11 -4.39 7.57
C PRO A 124 3.73 -3.74 7.42
N VAL A 125 2.99 -3.59 8.52
CA VAL A 125 1.71 -2.86 8.55
C VAL A 125 1.88 -1.39 8.12
N SER A 126 3.06 -0.80 8.31
CA SER A 126 3.40 0.53 7.79
C SER A 126 3.31 0.61 6.27
N LEU A 127 3.60 -0.48 5.55
CA LEU A 127 3.40 -0.56 4.09
C LEU A 127 1.91 -0.49 3.74
N VAL A 128 1.04 -1.13 4.54
CA VAL A 128 -0.42 -1.04 4.33
C VAL A 128 -0.91 0.40 4.49
N TRP A 129 -0.43 1.11 5.52
CA TRP A 129 -0.72 2.53 5.69
C TRP A 129 -0.16 3.40 4.56
N ALA A 130 1.06 3.12 4.09
CA ALA A 130 1.64 3.83 2.97
C ALA A 130 0.83 3.67 1.68
N LEU A 131 0.26 2.49 1.45
CA LEU A 131 -0.61 2.24 0.31
C LEU A 131 -1.97 2.91 0.44
N ILE A 132 -2.55 2.99 1.64
CA ILE A 132 -3.75 3.80 1.90
C ILE A 132 -3.47 5.27 1.52
N LEU A 133 -2.37 5.82 1.99
CA LEU A 133 -1.98 7.20 1.69
C LEU A 133 -1.62 7.41 0.22
N ALA A 134 -1.04 6.41 -0.45
CA ALA A 134 -0.80 6.45 -1.89
C ALA A 134 -2.11 6.53 -2.67
N VAL A 135 -3.08 5.66 -2.36
CA VAL A 135 -4.41 5.69 -3.00
C VAL A 135 -5.12 7.02 -2.78
N ILE A 136 -5.13 7.53 -1.54
CA ILE A 136 -5.76 8.81 -1.20
C ILE A 136 -5.05 9.98 -1.92
N GLY A 137 -3.73 9.99 -1.92
CA GLY A 137 -2.92 11.10 -2.42
C GLY A 137 -3.00 11.33 -3.93
N LEU A 138 -3.43 10.34 -4.72
CA LEU A 138 -3.39 10.46 -6.18
C LEU A 138 -4.54 11.30 -6.74
N LYS A 139 -4.21 12.18 -7.69
CA LYS A 139 -5.17 13.13 -8.30
C LYS A 139 -6.36 12.45 -8.96
N VAL A 140 -6.19 11.24 -9.49
CA VAL A 140 -7.28 10.43 -10.08
C VAL A 140 -8.37 10.07 -9.07
N ASN A 141 -8.09 10.19 -7.78
CA ASN A 141 -9.02 9.94 -6.68
C ASN A 141 -9.45 11.22 -5.95
N ALA A 142 -9.13 12.42 -6.44
CA ALA A 142 -9.40 13.68 -5.74
C ALA A 142 -10.89 13.99 -5.50
N GLN A 143 -11.80 13.30 -6.19
CA GLN A 143 -13.26 13.45 -6.04
C GLN A 143 -13.87 12.45 -5.04
N GLU A 144 -13.05 11.60 -4.42
CA GLU A 144 -13.47 10.71 -3.34
C GLU A 144 -13.41 11.45 -2.00
N ALA A 145 -14.16 10.96 -1.02
CA ALA A 145 -14.11 11.46 0.35
C ALA A 145 -14.46 10.33 1.33
N LEU A 146 -13.90 10.38 2.54
CA LEU A 146 -14.28 9.51 3.66
C LEU A 146 -15.34 10.23 4.51
N PRO A 147 -16.13 9.51 5.32
CA PRO A 147 -16.84 10.13 6.43
C PRO A 147 -15.86 10.86 7.38
N ASP A 148 -16.38 11.76 8.21
CA ASP A 148 -15.55 12.42 9.22
C ASP A 148 -15.02 11.45 10.28
N GLY A 149 -13.92 11.81 10.93
CA GLY A 149 -13.31 11.05 12.03
C GLY A 149 -12.19 10.09 11.63
N TYR A 150 -11.95 9.87 10.34
CA TYR A 150 -10.82 9.06 9.88
C TYR A 150 -9.52 9.87 9.86
N VAL A 151 -8.51 9.41 10.59
CA VAL A 151 -7.22 10.09 10.77
C VAL A 151 -6.06 9.16 10.42
N ALA A 152 -4.96 9.75 9.95
CA ALA A 152 -3.66 9.10 9.87
C ALA A 152 -2.74 9.65 10.95
N SER A 153 -1.89 8.78 11.49
CA SER A 153 -0.77 9.15 12.35
C SER A 153 0.49 9.26 11.49
N ILE A 154 1.09 10.45 11.44
CA ILE A 154 2.37 10.70 10.77
C ILE A 154 3.33 11.29 11.81
N GLY A 155 4.30 10.48 12.24
CA GLY A 155 5.10 10.78 13.43
C GLY A 155 4.22 10.86 14.68
N VAL A 156 4.30 11.99 15.40
CA VAL A 156 3.46 12.27 16.57
C VAL A 156 2.16 13.01 16.24
N THR A 157 1.95 13.36 14.97
CA THR A 157 0.81 14.18 14.53
C THR A 157 -0.34 13.29 14.06
N SER A 158 -1.55 13.58 14.53
CA SER A 158 -2.79 13.01 13.99
C SER A 158 -3.42 13.98 13.01
N ILE A 159 -3.72 13.52 11.79
CA ILE A 159 -4.22 14.38 10.71
C ILE A 159 -5.43 13.72 10.03
N PRO A 160 -6.52 14.46 9.78
CA PRO A 160 -7.67 13.95 9.04
C PRO A 160 -7.27 13.44 7.65
N LEU A 161 -7.67 12.22 7.31
CA LEU A 161 -7.38 11.61 6.00
C LEU A 161 -8.03 12.40 4.85
N ASN A 162 -9.19 13.01 5.08
CA ASN A 162 -9.86 13.85 4.09
C ASN A 162 -9.04 15.06 3.64
N ARG A 163 -7.99 15.46 4.38
CA ARG A 163 -7.07 16.52 3.96
C ARG A 163 -6.26 16.14 2.71
N PHE A 164 -6.07 14.85 2.46
CA PHE A 164 -5.04 14.36 1.55
C PHE A 164 -5.52 13.91 0.17
N TRP A 165 -6.83 13.88 -0.09
CA TRP A 165 -7.34 13.45 -1.40
C TRP A 165 -6.74 14.26 -2.55
N GLY A 166 -6.06 13.58 -3.47
CA GLY A 166 -5.39 14.21 -4.62
C GLY A 166 -4.13 15.01 -4.29
N LYS A 167 -3.62 14.93 -3.06
CA LYS A 167 -2.52 15.78 -2.54
C LYS A 167 -1.29 14.97 -2.11
N LYS A 168 -0.84 14.05 -2.97
CA LYS A 168 0.36 13.20 -2.74
C LYS A 168 1.58 14.00 -2.29
N ASP A 169 1.84 15.16 -2.89
CA ASP A 169 3.00 15.99 -2.54
C ASP A 169 2.91 16.58 -1.12
N GLU A 170 1.71 16.96 -0.65
CA GLU A 170 1.51 17.41 0.73
C GLU A 170 1.79 16.28 1.73
N ILE A 171 1.37 15.05 1.42
CA ILE A 171 1.66 13.86 2.26
C ILE A 171 3.17 13.65 2.33
N TYR A 172 3.85 13.67 1.18
CA TYR A 172 5.28 13.42 1.10
C TYR A 172 6.07 14.46 1.90
N GLN A 173 5.78 15.75 1.73
CA GLN A 173 6.45 16.83 2.48
C GLN A 173 6.27 16.66 3.99
N LEU A 174 5.07 16.29 4.42
CA LEU A 174 4.77 16.08 5.84
C LEU A 174 5.54 14.87 6.41
N VAL A 175 5.62 13.76 5.68
CA VAL A 175 6.43 12.61 6.10
C VAL A 175 7.89 12.98 6.24
N CYS A 176 8.43 13.76 5.29
CA CYS A 176 9.80 14.25 5.33
C CYS A 176 10.07 15.17 6.54
N GLN A 177 9.10 15.99 6.94
CA GLN A 177 9.23 16.87 8.11
C GLN A 177 9.25 16.10 9.43
N HIS A 178 8.46 15.03 9.53
CA HIS A 178 8.36 14.23 10.77
C HIS A 178 9.35 13.07 10.85
N ASN A 179 9.95 12.68 9.72
CA ASN A 179 10.99 11.66 9.62
C ASN A 179 12.12 12.19 8.71
N PRO A 180 12.91 13.17 9.17
CA PRO A 180 13.95 13.79 8.36
C PRO A 180 15.00 12.78 7.89
#